data_AF-A0A321LTF9-F1
#
_entry.id   AF-A0A321LTF9-F1
#
_cell.length_a   1.000
_cell.length_b   1.000
_cell.length_c   1.000
_cell.angle_alpha   90.00
_cell.angle_beta   90.00
_cell.angle_gamma   90.00
#
_symmetry.space_group_name_H-M   'P 1'
#
loop_
_entity.id
_entity.type
_entity.pdbx_description
1 polymer ?
#
loop_
_entity_poly.entity_id
_entity_poly.type
_entity_poly.pdbx_seq_one_letter_code
_entity_poly.pdbx_strand_id
1 'polypeptide(L)'
;MARTARRIGLVLISSGALVFLTLSSIFPWSAKSRHTLKRVIAKTEMRWGTIRGEPPRLISISGNVNEAGVEIEALDSPSGMATVTDRDGRFVLPWVDWYPGAAYDLVFSVGETRARLLTVPAPSVAPSNGVFDAGDFNLSRAQQVDRGALQGLNSISYEVYDSVNRPYYRKLYETLTDGKPATKSGLMQ
;
A
#
# COMPACT_ATOMS: atom_id res chain seq x y z
N MET A 1 -12.46 30.83 42.47
CA MET A 1 -13.34 30.52 41.31
C MET A 1 -12.59 30.04 40.05
N ALA A 2 -11.33 30.41 39.79
CA ALA A 2 -10.60 29.96 38.58
C ALA A 2 -10.21 28.45 38.53
N ARG A 3 -10.09 27.78 39.69
CA ARG A 3 -9.67 26.36 39.76
C ARG A 3 -10.78 25.37 39.38
N THR A 4 -12.05 25.72 39.62
CA THR A 4 -13.20 24.89 39.27
C THR A 4 -13.50 24.93 37.77
N ALA A 5 -13.34 26.08 37.11
CA ALA A 5 -13.49 26.20 35.65
C ALA A 5 -12.47 25.34 34.86
N ARG A 6 -11.22 25.27 35.32
CA ARG A 6 -10.19 24.41 34.70
C ARG A 6 -10.50 22.92 34.81
N ARG A 7 -11.06 22.46 35.94
CA ARG A 7 -11.41 21.05 36.13
C ARG A 7 -12.60 20.63 35.28
N ILE A 8 -13.60 21.51 35.12
CA ILE A 8 -14.77 21.25 34.28
C ILE A 8 -14.37 21.19 32.79
N GLY A 9 -13.50 22.09 32.33
CA GLY A 9 -12.99 22.07 30.96
C GLY A 9 -12.21 20.78 30.65
N LEU A 10 -11.37 20.31 31.57
CA LEU A 10 -10.56 19.10 31.38
C LEU A 10 -11.42 17.83 31.36
N VAL A 11 -12.47 17.78 32.19
CA VAL A 11 -13.46 16.69 32.17
C VAL A 11 -14.22 16.69 30.84
N LEU A 12 -14.72 17.84 30.36
CA LEU A 12 -15.44 17.92 29.09
C LEU A 12 -14.59 17.50 27.88
N ILE A 13 -13.31 17.86 27.86
CA ILE A 13 -12.38 17.43 26.80
C ILE A 13 -12.14 15.91 26.87
N SER A 14 -11.93 15.36 28.06
CA SER A 14 -11.72 13.92 28.23
C SER A 14 -12.97 13.09 27.88
N SER A 15 -14.16 13.56 28.25
CA SER A 15 -15.43 12.94 27.90
C SER A 15 -15.70 13.03 26.40
N GLY A 16 -15.39 14.17 25.77
CA GLY A 16 -15.49 14.34 24.32
C GLY A 16 -14.55 13.41 23.55
N ALA A 17 -13.31 13.25 24.02
CA ALA A 17 -12.35 12.31 23.43
C ALA A 17 -12.80 10.84 23.59
N LEU A 18 -13.36 10.49 24.75
CA LEU A 18 -13.87 9.13 25.00
C LEU A 18 -15.09 8.83 24.13
N VAL A 19 -16.03 9.77 24.00
CA VAL A 19 -17.22 9.65 23.13
C VAL A 19 -16.81 9.60 21.65
N PHE A 20 -15.80 10.36 21.24
CA PHE A 20 -15.26 10.28 19.88
C PHE A 20 -14.61 8.92 19.61
N LEU A 21 -13.84 8.40 20.56
CA LEU A 21 -13.22 7.07 20.46
C LEU A 21 -14.27 5.95 20.41
N THR A 22 -15.33 6.01 21.22
CA THR A 22 -16.39 4.98 21.21
C THR A 22 -17.33 5.09 20.03
N LEU A 23 -17.61 6.29 19.50
CA LEU A 23 -18.39 6.45 18.27
C LEU A 23 -17.57 6.11 17.02
N SER A 24 -16.24 6.24 17.06
CA SER A 24 -15.37 5.87 15.93
C SER A 24 -15.37 4.36 15.63
N SER A 25 -15.72 3.51 16.59
CA SER A 25 -15.88 2.06 16.37
C SER A 25 -17.27 1.67 15.85
N ILE A 26 -18.28 2.54 16.01
CA ILE A 26 -19.69 2.26 15.61
C ILE A 26 -19.97 2.77 14.20
N PHE A 27 -19.34 3.86 13.77
CA PHE A 27 -19.45 4.30 12.39
C PHE A 27 -18.54 3.44 11.50
N PRO A 28 -19.08 2.73 10.49
CA PRO A 28 -18.27 2.13 9.45
C PRO A 28 -17.73 3.29 8.63
N TRP A 29 -16.64 3.90 9.10
CA TRP A 29 -15.84 4.80 8.29
C TRP A 29 -15.54 4.03 7.02
N SER A 30 -16.18 4.44 5.93
CA SER A 30 -15.98 3.83 4.62
C SER A 30 -14.48 3.67 4.42
N ALA A 31 -14.05 2.60 3.75
CA ALA A 31 -12.62 2.38 3.48
C ALA A 31 -11.94 3.65 2.94
N LYS A 32 -12.70 4.46 2.18
CA LYS A 32 -12.34 5.80 1.70
C LYS A 32 -11.99 6.81 2.81
N SER A 33 -12.76 6.88 3.89
CA SER A 33 -12.49 7.77 5.03
C SER A 33 -11.23 7.34 5.79
N ARG A 34 -11.06 6.03 6.03
CA ARG A 34 -9.84 5.48 6.66
C ARG A 34 -8.61 5.73 5.80
N HIS A 35 -8.74 5.55 4.49
CA HIS A 35 -7.70 5.85 3.52
C HIS A 35 -7.36 7.34 3.49
N THR A 36 -8.36 8.23 3.49
CA THR A 36 -8.11 9.67 3.48
C THR A 36 -7.37 10.10 4.74
N LEU A 37 -7.73 9.54 5.90
CA LEU A 37 -7.04 9.78 7.15
C LEU A 37 -5.59 9.25 7.12
N LYS A 38 -5.38 7.99 6.68
CA LYS A 38 -4.05 7.41 6.53
C LYS A 38 -3.15 8.24 5.61
N ARG A 39 -3.69 8.74 4.50
CA ARG A 39 -2.97 9.64 3.59
C ARG A 39 -2.54 10.93 4.26
N VAL A 40 -3.40 11.52 5.09
CA VAL A 40 -3.04 12.73 5.86
C VAL A 40 -1.94 12.41 6.87
N ILE A 41 -2.05 11.28 7.57
CA ILE A 41 -1.05 10.80 8.53
C ILE A 41 0.30 10.59 7.83
N ALA A 42 0.32 9.84 6.73
CA ALA A 42 1.51 9.62 5.92
C ALA A 42 2.13 10.96 5.51
N LYS A 43 1.38 11.87 4.88
CA LYS A 43 1.88 13.20 4.51
C LYS A 43 2.45 14.00 5.68
N THR A 44 1.85 13.89 6.87
CA THR A 44 2.41 14.53 8.06
C THR A 44 3.73 13.87 8.46
N GLU A 45 3.83 12.54 8.49
CA GLU A 45 5.07 11.81 8.76
C GLU A 45 6.17 12.21 7.77
N MET A 46 5.84 12.32 6.47
CA MET A 46 6.76 12.79 5.42
C MET A 46 7.32 14.19 5.73
N ARG A 47 6.44 15.13 6.10
CA ARG A 47 6.83 16.50 6.46
C ARG A 47 7.69 16.52 7.73
N TRP A 48 7.31 15.73 8.73
CA TRP A 48 8.05 15.64 9.98
C TRP A 48 9.45 15.04 9.80
N GLY A 49 9.61 13.99 8.98
CA GLY A 49 10.90 13.41 8.63
C GLY A 49 11.80 14.42 7.92
N THR A 50 11.24 15.16 6.96
CA THR A 50 11.97 16.23 6.25
C THR A 50 12.47 17.32 7.22
N ILE A 51 11.63 17.74 8.18
CA ILE A 51 12.01 18.73 9.21
C ILE A 51 13.15 18.20 10.11
N ARG A 52 13.22 16.89 10.35
CA ARG A 52 14.28 16.24 11.14
C ARG A 52 15.58 16.01 10.37
N GLY A 53 15.65 16.41 9.09
CA GLY A 53 16.82 16.20 8.25
C GLY A 53 16.92 14.79 7.67
N GLU A 54 15.84 14.03 7.68
CA GLU A 54 15.74 12.70 7.06
C GLU A 54 14.91 12.83 5.77
N PRO A 55 15.53 13.24 4.64
CA PRO A 55 14.80 13.44 3.40
C PRO A 55 14.24 12.09 2.88
N PRO A 56 13.08 12.11 2.21
CA PRO A 56 12.56 10.94 1.52
C PRO A 56 13.60 10.37 0.55
N ARG A 57 13.71 9.04 0.51
CA ARG A 57 14.57 8.32 -0.43
C ARG A 57 13.72 7.33 -1.20
N LEU A 58 14.05 7.07 -2.46
CA LEU A 58 13.40 5.98 -3.19
C LEU A 58 14.06 4.66 -2.80
N ILE A 59 13.24 3.68 -2.44
CA ILE A 59 13.66 2.31 -2.18
C ILE A 59 12.81 1.32 -2.97
N SER A 60 13.25 0.08 -2.99
CA SER A 60 12.43 -1.07 -3.39
C SER A 60 11.96 -1.83 -2.16
N ILE A 61 10.71 -2.29 -2.16
CA ILE A 61 10.20 -3.22 -1.16
C ILE A 61 10.24 -4.63 -1.75
N SER A 62 10.97 -5.55 -1.16
CA SER A 62 10.94 -6.97 -1.53
C SER A 62 10.14 -7.77 -0.54
N GLY A 63 9.66 -8.94 -0.96
CA GLY A 63 9.03 -9.89 -0.07
C GLY A 63 8.60 -11.13 -0.82
N ASN A 64 7.85 -11.98 -0.13
CA ASN A 64 7.38 -13.23 -0.68
C ASN A 64 5.98 -13.55 -0.16
N VAL A 65 5.16 -14.17 -1.00
CA VAL A 65 3.80 -14.57 -0.65
C VAL A 65 3.55 -16.02 -1.07
N ASN A 66 2.51 -16.64 -0.52
CA ASN A 66 2.18 -18.04 -0.81
C ASN A 66 1.45 -18.26 -2.16
N GLU A 67 1.46 -17.27 -3.08
CA GLU A 67 0.70 -17.25 -4.33
C GLU A 67 1.49 -16.57 -5.47
N ALA A 68 1.44 -17.14 -6.67
CA ALA A 68 2.08 -16.60 -7.88
C ALA A 68 1.14 -15.68 -8.66
N GLY A 69 1.70 -14.74 -9.44
CA GLY A 69 0.91 -13.86 -10.31
C GLY A 69 0.05 -12.82 -9.57
N VAL A 70 0.39 -12.51 -8.31
CA VAL A 70 -0.31 -11.53 -7.48
C VAL A 70 0.21 -10.14 -7.81
N GLU A 71 -0.67 -9.23 -8.17
CA GLU A 71 -0.36 -7.82 -8.37
C GLU A 71 -0.22 -7.12 -7.02
N ILE A 72 0.84 -6.33 -6.85
CA ILE A 72 1.19 -5.69 -5.58
C ILE A 72 1.43 -4.21 -5.83
N GLU A 73 0.78 -3.36 -5.03
CA GLU A 73 0.93 -1.91 -5.08
C GLU A 73 1.05 -1.34 -3.66
N ALA A 74 1.73 -0.20 -3.53
CA ALA A 74 1.75 0.59 -2.30
C ALA A 74 0.71 1.73 -2.41
N LEU A 75 -0.30 1.70 -1.54
CA LEU A 75 -1.54 2.47 -1.66
C LEU A 75 -1.34 4.00 -1.72
N ASP A 76 -0.37 4.51 -0.96
CA ASP A 76 -0.06 5.94 -0.82
C ASP A 76 1.35 6.30 -1.31
N SER A 77 2.03 5.40 -2.02
CA SER A 77 3.27 5.77 -2.72
C SER A 77 2.93 6.83 -3.79
N PRO A 78 3.72 7.86 -4.06
CA PRO A 78 3.45 8.77 -5.18
C PRO A 78 3.88 8.20 -6.54
N SER A 79 4.59 7.08 -6.58
CA SER A 79 5.17 6.54 -7.82
C SER A 79 4.20 5.84 -8.77
N GLY A 80 2.98 5.51 -8.34
CA GLY A 80 2.03 4.78 -9.21
C GLY A 80 2.39 3.32 -9.45
N MET A 81 3.50 2.83 -8.90
CA MET A 81 4.07 1.55 -9.32
C MET A 81 3.32 0.38 -8.71
N ALA A 82 3.13 -0.64 -9.54
CA ALA A 82 2.74 -1.96 -9.15
C ALA A 82 3.78 -2.97 -9.65
N THR A 83 3.85 -4.13 -9.00
CA THR A 83 4.67 -5.27 -9.40
C THR A 83 3.82 -6.54 -9.39
N VAL A 84 4.35 -7.64 -9.90
CA VAL A 84 3.67 -8.95 -9.90
C VAL A 84 4.59 -10.00 -9.31
N THR A 85 4.04 -10.89 -8.49
CA THR A 85 4.83 -12.00 -7.91
C THR A 85 5.24 -12.99 -8.98
N ASP A 86 6.47 -13.51 -8.84
CA ASP A 86 6.97 -14.58 -9.68
C ASP A 86 6.30 -15.93 -9.37
N ARG A 87 6.74 -17.00 -10.04
CA ARG A 87 6.21 -18.36 -9.85
C ARG A 87 6.39 -18.90 -8.42
N ASP A 88 7.37 -18.39 -7.70
CA ASP A 88 7.74 -18.80 -6.35
C ASP A 88 7.11 -17.86 -5.29
N GLY A 89 6.31 -16.88 -5.73
CA GLY A 89 5.62 -15.91 -4.86
C GLY A 89 6.45 -14.68 -4.49
N ARG A 90 7.67 -14.55 -5.02
CA ARG A 90 8.59 -13.45 -4.69
C ARG A 90 8.24 -12.20 -5.47
N PHE A 91 8.46 -11.05 -4.87
CA PHE A 91 8.26 -9.76 -5.53
C PHE A 91 9.31 -8.73 -5.14
N VAL A 92 9.46 -7.73 -6.01
CA VAL A 92 10.18 -6.49 -5.75
C VAL A 92 9.32 -5.34 -6.29
N LEU A 93 8.84 -4.48 -5.40
CA LEU A 93 8.08 -3.28 -5.71
C LEU A 93 9.04 -2.07 -5.72
N PRO A 94 9.36 -1.49 -6.89
CA PRO A 94 10.31 -0.39 -6.98
C PRO A 94 9.70 0.97 -6.65
N TRP A 95 10.58 1.93 -6.38
CA TRP A 95 10.26 3.37 -6.27
C TRP A 95 9.19 3.68 -5.22
N VAL A 96 9.30 3.07 -4.04
CA VAL A 96 8.50 3.46 -2.88
C VAL A 96 9.26 4.52 -2.11
N ASP A 97 8.59 5.62 -1.75
CA ASP A 97 9.18 6.64 -0.90
C ASP A 97 9.43 6.10 0.51
N TRP A 98 10.70 6.11 0.89
CA TRP A 98 11.20 5.69 2.19
C TRP A 98 11.03 6.76 3.25
N TYR A 99 10.49 6.35 4.39
CA TYR A 99 10.45 7.14 5.61
C TYR A 99 10.85 6.27 6.82
N PRO A 100 11.82 6.74 7.61
CA PRO A 100 12.18 6.11 8.87
C PRO A 100 10.99 5.82 9.79
N GLY A 101 10.76 4.54 10.07
CA GLY A 101 9.73 4.10 11.04
C GLY A 101 8.28 4.26 10.58
N ALA A 102 8.04 4.56 9.30
CA ALA A 102 6.69 4.61 8.74
C ALA A 102 6.07 3.22 8.63
N ALA A 103 4.77 3.17 8.31
CA ALA A 103 4.08 1.93 7.98
C ALA A 103 3.50 2.01 6.57
N TYR A 104 3.81 1.03 5.74
CA TYR A 104 3.37 0.94 4.35
C TYR A 104 2.18 0.02 4.22
N ASP A 105 1.10 0.51 3.63
CA ASP A 105 -0.04 -0.29 3.24
C ASP A 105 0.21 -0.89 1.84
N LEU A 106 0.43 -2.20 1.80
CA LEU A 106 0.58 -2.99 0.59
C LEU A 106 -0.75 -3.66 0.24
N VAL A 107 -1.15 -3.51 -1.01
CA VAL A 107 -2.37 -4.09 -1.57
C VAL A 107 -1.97 -5.22 -2.50
N PHE A 108 -2.51 -6.41 -2.26
CA PHE A 108 -2.26 -7.62 -3.03
C PHE A 108 -3.53 -8.04 -3.77
N SER A 109 -3.49 -8.11 -5.09
CA SER A 109 -4.64 -8.38 -5.96
C SER A 109 -4.39 -9.62 -6.83
N VAL A 110 -5.26 -10.62 -6.71
CA VAL A 110 -5.25 -11.83 -7.55
C VAL A 110 -6.28 -11.72 -8.70
N GLY A 111 -6.98 -10.58 -8.78
CA GLY A 111 -8.02 -10.31 -9.76
C GLY A 111 -8.54 -8.87 -9.68
N GLU A 112 -9.73 -8.62 -10.23
CA GLU A 112 -10.22 -7.25 -10.45
C GLU A 112 -11.03 -6.67 -9.28
N THR A 113 -11.70 -7.51 -8.49
CA THR A 113 -12.69 -7.03 -7.51
C THR A 113 -12.24 -7.17 -6.06
N ARG A 114 -11.26 -8.03 -5.78
CA ARG A 114 -10.88 -8.41 -4.42
C ARG A 114 -9.38 -8.25 -4.24
N ALA A 115 -9.03 -7.52 -3.19
CA ALA A 115 -7.65 -7.34 -2.77
C ALA A 115 -7.46 -7.77 -1.31
N ARG A 116 -6.21 -7.97 -0.92
CA ARG A 116 -5.78 -8.13 0.46
C ARG A 116 -4.95 -6.91 0.85
N LEU A 117 -5.20 -6.39 2.04
CA LEU A 117 -4.43 -5.27 2.59
C LEU A 117 -3.54 -5.77 3.71
N LEU A 118 -2.26 -5.43 3.65
CA LEU A 118 -1.28 -5.69 4.70
C LEU A 118 -0.50 -4.42 5.01
N THR A 119 -0.40 -4.10 6.30
CA THR A 119 0.44 -2.99 6.76
C THR A 119 1.81 -3.54 7.17
N VAL A 120 2.86 -3.02 6.56
CA VAL A 120 4.25 -3.43 6.77
C VAL A 120 5.01 -2.28 7.47
N PRO A 121 5.54 -2.51 8.68
CA PRO A 121 6.35 -1.51 9.37
C PRO A 121 7.73 -1.40 8.75
N ALA A 122 8.12 -0.20 8.38
CA ALA A 122 9.44 0.14 7.90
C ALA A 122 10.44 0.20 9.07
N PRO A 123 11.68 -0.31 8.93
CA PRO A 123 12.74 0.00 9.88
C PRO A 123 12.96 1.51 10.06
N SER A 124 13.52 1.90 11.19
CA SER A 124 13.89 3.30 11.47
C SER A 124 15.13 3.76 10.69
N VAL A 125 15.87 2.85 10.08
CA VAL A 125 17.07 3.15 9.30
C VAL A 125 16.87 2.64 7.89
N ALA A 126 17.16 3.50 6.90
CA ALA A 126 17.08 3.12 5.50
C ALA A 126 18.04 1.97 5.19
N PRO A 127 17.60 0.94 4.43
CA PRO A 127 18.50 -0.10 3.96
C PRO A 127 19.63 0.49 3.11
N SER A 128 20.88 0.09 3.37
CA SER A 128 22.05 0.59 2.64
C SER A 128 22.07 0.17 1.17
N ASN A 129 21.46 -0.97 0.86
CA ASN A 129 21.28 -1.51 -0.49
C ASN A 129 20.05 -0.93 -1.21
N GLY A 130 19.28 -0.06 -0.57
CA GLY A 130 18.04 0.49 -1.13
C GLY A 130 16.88 -0.51 -1.24
N VAL A 131 17.00 -1.70 -0.63
CA VAL A 131 15.95 -2.73 -0.64
C VAL A 131 15.49 -3.02 0.78
N PHE A 132 14.22 -2.74 1.05
CA PHE A 132 13.53 -3.09 2.28
C PHE A 132 12.88 -4.47 2.12
N ASP A 133 13.38 -5.46 2.85
CA ASP A 133 12.75 -6.77 2.90
C ASP A 133 11.57 -6.77 3.89
N ALA A 134 10.38 -6.90 3.33
CA ALA A 134 9.11 -6.95 4.05
C ALA A 134 8.80 -8.36 4.60
N GLY A 135 9.56 -9.38 4.18
CA GLY A 135 9.44 -10.76 4.64
C GLY A 135 8.40 -11.60 3.90
N ASP A 136 7.99 -12.69 4.54
CA ASP A 136 7.01 -13.65 4.01
C ASP A 136 5.58 -13.34 4.50
N PHE A 137 4.63 -13.29 3.58
CA PHE A 137 3.21 -13.09 3.87
C PHE A 137 2.37 -14.30 3.48
N ASN A 138 1.39 -14.61 4.32
CA ASN A 138 0.36 -15.59 4.00
C ASN A 138 -0.94 -14.88 3.67
N LEU A 139 -1.22 -14.70 2.38
CA LEU A 139 -2.38 -13.95 1.88
C LEU A 139 -3.72 -14.59 2.27
N SER A 140 -3.75 -15.90 2.53
CA SER A 140 -4.95 -16.59 3.02
C SER A 140 -5.43 -16.08 4.37
N ARG A 141 -4.52 -15.49 5.17
CA ARG A 141 -4.82 -14.92 6.50
C ARG A 141 -5.03 -13.40 6.47
N ALA A 142 -4.76 -12.76 5.34
CA ALA A 142 -4.85 -11.31 5.22
C ALA A 142 -6.31 -10.83 5.10
N GLN A 143 -6.59 -9.62 5.60
CA GLN A 143 -7.92 -9.03 5.52
C GLN A 143 -8.33 -8.83 4.06
N GLN A 144 -9.51 -9.33 3.69
CA GLN A 144 -10.09 -9.06 2.38
C GLN A 144 -10.73 -7.68 2.35
N VAL A 145 -10.50 -6.98 1.26
CA VAL A 145 -11.06 -5.66 1.01
C VAL A 145 -11.51 -5.58 -0.45
N ASP A 146 -12.53 -4.77 -0.70
CA ASP A 146 -12.95 -4.44 -2.05
C ASP A 146 -11.91 -3.51 -2.68
N ARG A 147 -11.37 -3.91 -3.84
CA ARG A 147 -10.35 -3.13 -4.57
C ARG A 147 -10.89 -1.76 -4.97
N GLY A 148 -12.17 -1.67 -5.36
CA GLY A 148 -12.82 -0.40 -5.70
C GLY A 148 -12.94 0.58 -4.52
N ALA A 149 -12.86 0.06 -3.29
CA ALA A 149 -12.87 0.86 -2.08
C ALA A 149 -11.47 1.38 -1.67
N LEU A 150 -10.41 0.91 -2.34
CA LEU A 150 -9.00 1.28 -2.13
C LEU A 150 -8.45 2.19 -3.25
N GLN A 151 -9.27 3.08 -3.80
CA GLN A 151 -8.78 4.02 -4.81
C GLN A 151 -7.84 5.08 -4.20
N GLY A 152 -6.53 4.78 -4.16
CA GLY A 152 -5.47 5.70 -3.74
C GLY A 152 -4.94 6.61 -4.85
N LEU A 153 -3.85 7.34 -4.60
CA LEU A 153 -3.18 8.17 -5.63
C LEU A 153 -2.65 7.33 -6.80
N ASN A 154 -2.35 6.06 -6.51
CA ASN A 154 -1.88 5.06 -7.45
C ASN A 154 -2.95 4.08 -7.85
N SER A 155 -4.22 4.32 -7.51
CA SER A 155 -5.25 3.51 -8.13
C SER A 155 -5.05 3.70 -9.60
N ILE A 156 -4.61 2.64 -10.27
CA ILE A 156 -4.73 2.50 -11.70
C ILE A 156 -6.23 2.68 -11.89
N SER A 157 -6.66 3.93 -12.12
CA SER A 157 -7.71 4.15 -13.07
C SER A 157 -7.14 3.45 -14.28
N TYR A 158 -7.47 2.17 -14.44
CA TYR A 158 -7.48 1.58 -15.75
C TYR A 158 -8.31 2.62 -16.48
N GLU A 159 -7.66 3.49 -17.26
CA GLU A 159 -8.39 4.20 -18.28
C GLU A 159 -9.23 3.10 -18.88
N VAL A 160 -10.55 3.28 -18.95
CA VAL A 160 -11.51 2.23 -19.33
C VAL A 160 -11.00 1.42 -20.53
N TYR A 161 -10.18 2.05 -21.37
CA TYR A 161 -9.25 1.47 -22.32
C TYR A 161 -8.47 0.20 -21.88
N ASP A 162 -7.64 0.21 -20.82
CA ASP A 162 -6.74 -0.90 -20.49
C ASP A 162 -7.46 -2.11 -19.88
N SER A 163 -8.52 -1.89 -19.10
CA SER A 163 -9.31 -3.00 -18.55
C SER A 163 -10.14 -3.70 -19.63
N VAL A 164 -10.73 -2.94 -20.56
CA VAL A 164 -11.45 -3.50 -21.73
C VAL A 164 -10.51 -4.23 -22.68
N ASN A 165 -9.28 -3.73 -22.85
CA ASN A 165 -8.28 -4.32 -23.76
C ASN A 165 -7.38 -5.38 -23.10
N ARG A 166 -7.52 -5.63 -21.80
CA ARG A 166 -6.75 -6.67 -21.08
C ARG A 166 -6.90 -8.07 -21.70
N PRO A 167 -8.09 -8.55 -22.12
CA PRO A 167 -8.21 -9.82 -22.83
C PRO A 167 -7.43 -9.84 -24.14
N TYR A 168 -7.36 -8.71 -24.84
CA TYR A 168 -6.57 -8.56 -26.06
C TYR A 168 -5.06 -8.67 -25.76
N TYR A 169 -4.55 -7.92 -24.78
CA TYR A 169 -3.13 -7.98 -24.41
C TYR A 169 -2.72 -9.34 -23.85
N ARG A 170 -3.58 -9.98 -23.06
CA ARG A 170 -3.37 -11.34 -22.56
C ARG A 170 -3.27 -12.33 -23.72
N LYS A 171 -4.22 -12.29 -24.65
CA LYS A 171 -4.21 -13.16 -25.84
C LYS A 171 -3.00 -12.89 -26.73
N LEU A 172 -2.62 -11.63 -26.91
CA LEU A 172 -1.43 -11.25 -27.67
C LEU A 172 -0.17 -11.82 -27.01
N TYR A 173 -0.02 -11.68 -25.68
CA TYR A 173 1.08 -12.26 -24.93
C TYR A 173 1.09 -13.79 -25.05
N GLU A 174 -0.03 -14.47 -24.84
CA GLU A 174 -0.16 -15.93 -24.99
C GLU A 174 0.18 -16.38 -26.42
N THR A 175 -0.22 -15.62 -27.45
CA THR A 175 0.07 -15.91 -28.86
C THR A 175 1.55 -15.70 -29.19
N LEU A 176 2.17 -14.64 -28.68
CA LEU A 176 3.58 -14.32 -28.92
C LEU A 176 4.53 -15.21 -28.11
N THR A 177 4.07 -15.72 -26.96
CA THR A 177 4.86 -16.61 -26.11
C THR A 177 4.56 -18.09 -26.36
N ASP A 178 3.50 -18.43 -27.08
CA ASP A 178 3.10 -19.80 -27.45
C ASP A 178 3.11 -20.79 -26.26
N GLY A 179 2.77 -20.28 -25.06
CA GLY A 179 2.84 -21.01 -23.80
C GLY A 179 4.26 -21.39 -23.33
N LYS A 180 5.31 -20.91 -23.99
CA LYS A 180 6.71 -21.14 -23.63
C LYS A 180 7.24 -19.93 -22.84
N PRO A 181 7.94 -20.14 -21.71
CA PRO A 181 8.58 -19.05 -21.00
C PRO A 181 9.57 -18.35 -21.93
N ALA A 182 9.53 -17.02 -21.95
CA ALA A 182 10.42 -16.18 -22.75
C ALA A 182 11.88 -16.63 -22.53
N THR A 183 12.39 -17.41 -23.47
CA THR A 183 13.75 -17.91 -23.38
C THR A 183 14.64 -16.75 -23.75
N LYS A 184 15.61 -16.44 -22.90
CA LYS A 184 16.55 -15.33 -23.02
C LYS A 184 17.43 -15.54 -24.26
N SER A 185 16.93 -15.27 -25.45
CA SER A 185 17.68 -15.33 -26.71
C SER A 185 16.93 -14.55 -27.78
N GLY A 186 17.47 -13.39 -28.17
CA GLY A 186 17.02 -12.71 -29.39
C GLY A 186 17.07 -11.18 -29.41
N LEU A 187 17.34 -10.50 -28.29
CA LEU A 187 17.50 -9.03 -28.26
C LEU A 187 18.96 -8.58 -28.09
N MET A 188 19.87 -9.32 -28.70
CA MET A 188 21.22 -8.85 -29.04
C MET A 188 21.45 -9.14 -30.52
N GLN A 189 20.83 -8.36 -31.39
CA GLN A 189 21.36 -7.95 -32.69
C GLN A 189 20.93 -6.51 -32.95
#